data_AF-A0A944E390-F1
#
_entry.id   AF-A0A944E390-F1
#
_cell.length_a   1.000
_cell.length_b   1.000
_cell.length_c   1.000
_cell.angle_alpha   90.00
_cell.angle_beta   90.00
_cell.angle_gamma   90.00
#
_symmetry.space_group_name_H-M   'P 1'
#
loop_
_entity.id
_entity.type
_entity.pdbx_description
1 polymer ?
#
loop_
_entity_poly.entity_id
_entity_poly.type
_entity_poly.pdbx_seq_one_letter_code
_entity_poly.pdbx_strand_id
1 'polypeptide(L)'
;MHDVCMRDTTFHSEVSRMYRKWQVDPVSTDAKVRLLTSLALYSLILDRPSSAERDWEKLSTALVLDTVTTKPVHELFASLPALEQEDAGHVQALRLMSYRFGAVSGPSATAKYWAYLTALVGLFLEQIATATTEETPTCKSILDAGR
;
A
#
# COMPACT_ATOMS: atom_id res chain seq x y z
N MET A 1 -2.31 -20.33 -10.79
CA MET A 1 -2.23 -18.84 -10.84
C MET A 1 -1.54 -18.27 -9.59
N HIS A 2 -1.84 -18.81 -8.40
CA HIS A 2 -1.18 -18.49 -7.12
C HIS A 2 0.35 -18.76 -7.09
N ASP A 3 0.83 -19.85 -7.69
CA ASP A 3 2.28 -20.22 -7.71
C ASP A 3 3.17 -19.30 -8.57
N VAL A 4 2.58 -18.44 -9.40
CA VAL A 4 3.32 -17.43 -10.16
C VAL A 4 3.46 -16.13 -9.36
N CYS A 5 2.54 -15.89 -8.41
CA CYS A 5 2.47 -14.68 -7.57
C CYS A 5 3.54 -14.64 -6.47
N MET A 6 4.13 -15.78 -6.10
CA MET A 6 5.16 -15.90 -5.04
C MET A 6 6.58 -15.54 -5.50
N ARG A 7 6.77 -14.98 -6.71
CA ARG A 7 8.09 -14.91 -7.36
C ARG A 7 8.92 -13.64 -7.12
N ASP A 8 8.35 -12.59 -6.50
CA ASP A 8 9.16 -11.48 -5.96
C ASP A 8 9.20 -11.56 -4.43
N THR A 9 10.01 -12.50 -3.96
CA THR A 9 10.22 -12.77 -2.55
C THR A 9 10.88 -11.60 -1.83
N THR A 10 11.64 -10.77 -2.55
CA THR A 10 12.35 -9.61 -2.00
C THR A 10 11.35 -8.51 -1.66
N PHE A 11 10.51 -8.11 -2.60
CA PHE A 11 9.50 -7.09 -2.35
C PHE A 11 8.45 -7.57 -1.34
N HIS A 12 8.04 -8.84 -1.42
CA HIS A 12 7.19 -9.46 -0.40
C HIS A 12 7.81 -9.38 1.00
N SER A 13 9.10 -9.73 1.14
CA SER A 13 9.81 -9.64 2.42
C SER A 13 9.89 -8.21 2.95
N GLU A 14 10.01 -7.21 2.05
CA GLU A 14 9.97 -5.80 2.43
C GLU A 14 8.60 -5.37 2.96
N VAL A 15 7.51 -5.76 2.29
CA VAL A 15 6.15 -5.51 2.77
C VAL A 15 5.95 -6.14 4.15
N SER A 16 6.35 -7.40 4.34
CA SER A 16 6.26 -8.09 5.64
C SER A 16 7.10 -7.41 6.72
N ARG A 17 8.30 -6.91 6.39
CA ARG A 17 9.14 -6.13 7.32
C ARG A 17 8.47 -4.83 7.74
N MET A 18 7.88 -4.10 6.79
CA MET A 18 7.19 -2.84 7.05
C MET A 18 5.92 -3.05 7.88
N TYR A 19 5.17 -4.11 7.57
CA TYR A 19 4.03 -4.54 8.37
C TYR A 19 4.43 -4.86 9.81
N ARG A 20 5.49 -5.64 10.02
CA ARG A 20 6.03 -5.92 11.36
C ARG A 20 6.47 -4.65 12.10
N LYS A 21 7.09 -3.69 11.40
CA LYS A 21 7.43 -2.38 11.99
C LYS A 21 6.17 -1.63 12.45
N TRP A 22 5.12 -1.63 11.63
CA TRP A 22 3.82 -1.06 11.99
C TRP A 22 3.17 -1.79 13.18
N GLN A 23 3.29 -3.12 13.28
CA GLN A 23 2.78 -3.87 14.43
C GLN A 23 3.44 -3.42 15.75
N VAL A 24 4.74 -3.12 15.71
CA VAL A 24 5.49 -2.66 16.90
C VAL A 24 5.18 -1.21 17.26
N ASP A 25 5.01 -0.34 16.26
CA ASP A 25 4.65 1.08 16.44
C ASP A 25 3.50 1.47 15.52
N PRO A 26 2.25 1.17 15.92
CA PRO A 26 1.08 1.46 15.11
C PRO A 26 0.64 2.92 15.21
N VAL A 27 1.32 3.80 15.97
CA VAL A 27 0.93 5.22 16.07
C VAL A 27 1.68 6.10 15.07
N SER A 28 2.87 5.70 14.61
CA SER A 28 3.64 6.44 13.61
C SER A 28 2.91 6.61 12.26
N THR A 29 2.88 7.84 11.76
CA THR A 29 2.23 8.19 10.47
C THR A 29 3.08 7.74 9.28
N ASP A 30 4.40 7.92 9.33
CA ASP A 30 5.33 7.50 8.28
C ASP A 30 5.26 5.98 8.03
N ALA A 31 5.18 5.17 9.10
CA ALA A 31 5.02 3.73 8.98
C ALA A 31 3.75 3.33 8.21
N LYS A 32 2.63 4.04 8.42
CA LYS A 32 1.35 3.78 7.76
C LYS A 32 1.34 4.21 6.30
N VAL A 33 1.86 5.40 6.01
CA VAL A 33 2.00 5.91 4.63
C VAL A 33 2.84 4.92 3.82
N ARG A 34 4.01 4.54 4.34
CA ARG A 34 4.88 3.60 3.65
C ARG A 34 4.22 2.21 3.48
N LEU A 35 3.54 1.69 4.50
CA LEU A 35 2.81 0.42 4.40
C LEU A 35 1.74 0.47 3.30
N LEU A 36 0.91 1.52 3.27
CA LEU A 36 -0.17 1.65 2.30
C LEU A 36 0.36 1.75 0.85
N THR A 37 1.44 2.50 0.65
CA THR A 37 2.15 2.56 -0.65
C THR A 37 2.68 1.19 -1.07
N SER A 38 3.35 0.47 -0.18
CA SER A 38 3.92 -0.85 -0.50
C SER A 38 2.84 -1.90 -0.79
N LEU A 39 1.70 -1.86 -0.11
CA LEU A 39 0.58 -2.75 -0.39
C LEU A 39 -0.08 -2.45 -1.75
N ALA A 40 -0.20 -1.17 -2.13
CA ALA A 40 -0.69 -0.78 -3.44
C ALA A 40 0.23 -1.24 -4.57
N LEU A 41 1.54 -1.07 -4.40
CA LEU A 41 2.54 -1.63 -5.31
C LEU A 41 2.40 -3.15 -5.43
N TYR A 42 2.23 -3.83 -4.31
CA TYR A 42 2.09 -5.28 -4.29
C TYR A 42 0.83 -5.74 -5.04
N SER A 43 -0.30 -5.08 -4.79
CA SER A 43 -1.56 -5.34 -5.49
C SER A 43 -1.42 -5.14 -7.00
N LEU A 44 -0.81 -4.03 -7.43
CA LEU A 44 -0.55 -3.73 -8.84
C LEU A 44 0.32 -4.79 -9.54
N ILE A 45 1.35 -5.30 -8.86
CA ILE A 45 2.23 -6.33 -9.41
C ILE A 45 1.47 -7.64 -9.60
N LEU A 46 0.61 -8.02 -8.64
CA LEU A 46 -0.16 -9.26 -8.72
C LEU A 46 -1.26 -9.23 -9.80
N ASP A 47 -1.86 -8.06 -10.03
CA ASP A 47 -2.94 -7.91 -11.01
C ASP A 47 -2.43 -7.84 -12.47
N ARG A 48 -1.12 -7.73 -12.69
CA ARG A 48 -0.56 -7.65 -14.04
C ARG A 48 -0.51 -9.01 -14.74
N PRO A 49 -0.88 -9.09 -16.03
CA PRO A 49 -0.69 -10.30 -16.83
C PRO A 49 0.80 -10.64 -16.93
N SER A 50 1.12 -11.94 -16.81
CA SER A 50 2.48 -12.49 -16.65
C SER A 50 3.48 -12.17 -17.78
N SER A 51 3.04 -11.56 -18.87
CA SER A 51 3.83 -11.14 -20.03
C SER A 51 4.31 -9.69 -19.98
N ALA A 52 3.80 -8.86 -19.08
CA ALA A 52 4.34 -7.52 -18.83
C ALA A 52 5.56 -7.65 -17.91
N GLU A 53 6.70 -7.08 -18.31
CA GLU A 53 7.94 -7.14 -17.52
C GLU A 53 7.69 -6.77 -16.04
N ARG A 54 8.25 -7.61 -15.16
CA ARG A 54 8.11 -7.60 -13.69
C ARG A 54 8.85 -6.44 -13.02
N ASP A 55 8.91 -5.32 -13.69
CA ASP A 55 9.77 -4.21 -13.28
C ASP A 55 8.93 -3.23 -12.47
N TRP A 56 8.66 -3.59 -11.21
CA TRP A 56 7.93 -2.72 -10.28
C TRP A 56 8.64 -1.38 -10.14
N GLU A 57 9.96 -1.33 -10.36
CA GLU A 57 10.76 -0.12 -10.38
C GLU A 57 10.23 0.88 -11.41
N LYS A 58 9.66 0.41 -12.52
CA LYS A 58 9.08 1.23 -13.61
C LYS A 58 7.61 1.61 -13.39
N LEU A 59 6.96 1.16 -12.32
CA LEU A 59 5.60 1.60 -12.01
C LEU A 59 5.60 3.11 -11.77
N SER A 60 4.66 3.84 -12.38
CA SER A 60 4.55 5.29 -12.18
C SER A 60 3.89 5.61 -10.84
N THR A 61 4.28 6.72 -10.22
CA THR A 61 3.65 7.20 -8.98
C THR A 61 2.14 7.44 -9.15
N ALA A 62 1.72 7.90 -10.32
CA ALA A 62 0.32 8.13 -10.67
C ALA A 62 -0.52 6.83 -10.60
N LEU A 63 0.04 5.70 -11.05
CA LEU A 63 -0.65 4.41 -10.98
C LEU A 63 -0.77 3.91 -9.54
N VAL A 64 0.25 4.16 -8.72
CA VAL A 64 0.21 3.85 -7.28
C VAL A 64 -0.83 4.71 -6.57
N LEU A 65 -0.84 6.01 -6.85
CA LEU A 65 -1.82 6.95 -6.30
C LEU A 65 -3.23 6.55 -6.66
N ASP A 66 -3.47 6.23 -7.94
CA ASP A 66 -4.76 5.72 -8.42
C ASP A 66 -5.18 4.47 -7.64
N THR A 67 -4.26 3.52 -7.44
CA THR A 67 -4.54 2.29 -6.68
C THR A 67 -4.90 2.57 -5.22
N VAL A 68 -4.16 3.46 -4.55
CA VAL A 68 -4.39 3.81 -3.13
C VAL A 68 -5.70 4.59 -2.94
N THR A 69 -6.13 5.36 -3.95
CA THR A 69 -7.32 6.23 -3.87
C THR A 69 -8.60 5.55 -4.34
N THR A 70 -8.50 4.60 -5.27
CA THR A 70 -9.67 3.95 -5.88
C THR A 70 -9.98 2.58 -5.30
N LYS A 71 -8.96 1.81 -4.87
CA LYS A 71 -9.19 0.49 -4.31
C LYS A 71 -9.59 0.57 -2.84
N PRO A 72 -10.57 -0.24 -2.40
CA PRO A 72 -10.81 -0.45 -0.99
C PRO A 72 -9.55 -0.96 -0.29
N VAL A 73 -9.20 -0.35 0.85
CA VAL A 73 -7.96 -0.64 1.59
C VAL A 73 -7.78 -2.14 1.89
N HIS A 74 -8.85 -2.84 2.26
CA HIS A 74 -8.80 -4.28 2.54
C HIS A 74 -8.37 -5.15 1.32
N GLU A 75 -8.60 -4.69 0.08
CA GLU A 75 -8.16 -5.38 -1.14
C GLU A 75 -6.65 -5.24 -1.34
N LEU A 76 -6.06 -4.13 -0.88
CA LEU A 76 -4.60 -3.95 -0.85
C LEU A 76 -3.92 -4.99 0.06
N PHE A 77 -4.62 -5.43 1.12
CA PHE A 77 -4.16 -6.48 2.03
C PHE A 77 -4.51 -7.90 1.52
N ALA A 78 -5.64 -8.08 0.84
CA ALA A 78 -6.10 -9.39 0.35
C ALA A 78 -5.14 -10.01 -0.68
N SER A 79 -4.33 -9.19 -1.34
CA SER A 79 -3.26 -9.63 -2.22
C SER A 79 -2.17 -10.44 -1.49
N LEU A 80 -2.07 -10.41 -0.14
CA LEU A 80 -1.02 -11.08 0.63
C LEU A 80 -1.56 -12.20 1.55
N PRO A 81 -1.77 -13.42 1.01
CA PRO A 81 -2.21 -14.58 1.78
C PRO A 81 -1.35 -14.87 3.02
N ALA A 82 -0.04 -14.59 2.97
CA ALA A 82 0.88 -14.83 4.07
C ALA A 82 0.67 -13.86 5.26
N LEU A 83 0.30 -12.59 5.03
CA LEU A 83 0.06 -11.65 6.13
C LEU A 83 -1.21 -11.98 6.91
N GLU A 84 -2.24 -12.47 6.22
CA GLU A 84 -3.46 -12.98 6.85
C GLU A 84 -3.18 -14.27 7.63
N GLN A 85 -2.22 -15.09 7.20
CA GLN A 85 -1.78 -16.27 7.95
C GLN A 85 -0.88 -15.92 9.15
N GLU A 86 -0.05 -14.87 9.04
CA GLU A 86 0.82 -14.38 10.12
C GLU A 86 0.01 -13.74 11.26
N ASP A 87 -1.00 -12.93 10.94
CA ASP A 87 -1.89 -12.32 11.93
C ASP A 87 -3.24 -11.93 11.32
N ALA A 88 -4.11 -12.95 11.17
CA ALA A 88 -5.48 -12.78 10.69
C ALA A 88 -6.26 -11.74 11.49
N GLY A 89 -5.97 -11.60 12.79
CA GLY A 89 -6.65 -10.66 13.68
C GLY A 89 -6.38 -9.21 13.31
N HIS A 90 -5.12 -8.84 13.11
CA HIS A 90 -4.74 -7.48 12.71
C HIS A 90 -5.11 -7.16 11.26
N VAL A 91 -4.96 -8.12 10.35
CA VAL A 91 -5.44 -7.95 8.97
C VAL A 91 -6.95 -7.74 8.96
N GLN A 92 -7.72 -8.60 9.64
CA GLN A 92 -9.16 -8.46 9.72
C GLN A 92 -9.58 -7.19 10.45
N ALA A 93 -8.85 -6.77 11.50
CA ALA A 93 -9.09 -5.47 12.15
C ALA A 93 -8.84 -4.30 11.19
N LEU A 94 -7.80 -4.33 10.36
CA LEU A 94 -7.56 -3.34 9.32
C LEU A 94 -8.68 -3.34 8.27
N ARG A 95 -9.16 -4.52 7.85
CA ARG A 95 -10.32 -4.65 6.96
C ARG A 95 -11.59 -4.07 7.59
N LEU A 96 -11.87 -4.42 8.85
CA LEU A 96 -13.02 -3.95 9.63
C LEU A 96 -12.94 -2.46 10.01
N MET A 97 -11.74 -1.91 10.16
CA MET A 97 -11.51 -0.49 10.35
C MET A 97 -11.74 0.28 9.03
N SER A 98 -11.46 -0.34 7.89
CA SER A 98 -11.66 0.23 6.55
C SER A 98 -13.12 0.21 6.11
N TYR A 99 -13.82 -0.89 6.42
CA TYR A 99 -15.25 -1.01 6.23
C TYR A 99 -15.99 -0.46 7.43
N ARG A 100 -16.52 0.76 7.31
CA ARG A 100 -17.43 1.31 8.32
C ARG A 100 -18.51 0.27 8.62
N PHE A 101 -18.56 -0.24 9.85
CA PHE A 101 -19.84 -0.59 10.43
C PHE A 101 -20.63 0.71 10.53
N GLY A 102 -21.49 0.90 9.53
CA GLY A 102 -22.43 2.00 9.45
C GLY A 102 -23.49 1.83 10.52
N ALA A 103 -23.31 2.49 11.64
CA ALA A 103 -24.40 3.00 12.45
C ALA A 103 -23.85 4.14 13.30
N VAL A 104 -24.62 5.23 13.37
CA VAL A 104 -24.37 6.46 14.15
C VAL A 104 -23.52 7.54 13.44
N SER A 105 -24.24 8.39 12.71
CA SER A 105 -24.00 9.84 12.51
C SER A 105 -22.63 10.31 11.96
N GLY A 106 -22.57 10.55 10.64
CA GLY A 106 -21.41 11.18 9.95
C GLY A 106 -20.25 10.21 9.69
N PRO A 107 -19.24 10.53 8.86
CA PRO A 107 -18.11 9.63 8.59
C PRO A 107 -17.39 9.24 9.89
N SER A 108 -17.17 7.93 10.10
CA SER A 108 -16.55 7.41 11.32
C SER A 108 -15.15 8.00 11.44
N ALA A 109 -14.66 8.19 12.67
CA ALA A 109 -13.29 8.65 12.89
C ALA A 109 -12.29 7.81 12.08
N THR A 110 -12.57 6.51 11.93
CA THR A 110 -11.80 5.56 11.13
C THR A 110 -11.84 5.84 9.62
N ALA A 111 -13.00 6.15 9.04
CA ALA A 111 -13.09 6.51 7.62
C ALA A 111 -12.39 7.84 7.32
N LYS A 112 -12.52 8.82 8.22
CA LYS A 112 -11.77 10.08 8.15
C LYS A 112 -10.26 9.84 8.25
N TYR A 113 -9.85 8.90 9.10
CA TYR A 113 -8.46 8.53 9.28
C TYR A 113 -7.86 7.87 8.04
N TRP A 114 -8.58 6.96 7.39
CA TRP A 114 -8.13 6.36 6.13
C TRP A 114 -8.11 7.36 4.99
N ALA A 115 -9.13 8.22 4.87
CA ALA A 115 -9.10 9.31 3.91
C ALA A 115 -7.90 10.24 4.13
N TYR A 116 -7.55 10.51 5.38
CA TYR A 116 -6.34 11.26 5.74
C TYR A 116 -5.06 10.52 5.34
N LEU A 117 -4.94 9.21 5.59
CA LEU A 117 -3.78 8.42 5.15
C LEU A 117 -3.64 8.37 3.63
N THR A 118 -4.73 8.16 2.90
CA THR A 118 -4.77 8.22 1.43
C THR A 118 -4.33 9.59 0.93
N ALA A 119 -4.80 10.68 1.55
CA ALA A 119 -4.37 12.04 1.23
C ALA A 119 -2.87 12.26 1.54
N LEU A 120 -2.36 11.74 2.65
CA LEU A 120 -0.93 11.80 2.97
C LEU A 120 -0.07 11.02 1.99
N VAL A 121 -0.52 9.85 1.53
CA VAL A 121 0.16 9.12 0.45
C VAL A 121 0.15 9.95 -0.83
N GLY A 122 -0.99 10.57 -1.18
CA GLY A 122 -1.08 11.50 -2.31
C GLY A 122 -0.07 12.64 -2.22
N LEU A 123 -0.07 13.37 -1.10
CA LEU A 123 0.88 14.46 -0.84
C LEU A 123 2.33 13.97 -0.89
N PHE A 124 2.62 12.80 -0.33
CA PHE A 124 3.96 12.21 -0.37
C PHE A 124 4.39 11.91 -1.81
N LEU A 125 3.55 11.24 -2.60
CA LEU A 125 3.83 10.91 -3.99
C LEU A 125 3.97 12.16 -4.87
N GLU A 126 3.15 13.20 -4.63
CA GLU A 126 3.24 14.50 -5.29
C GLU A 126 4.53 15.27 -4.93
N GLN A 127 4.92 15.24 -3.65
CA GLN A 127 6.17 15.86 -3.19
C GLN A 127 7.38 15.17 -3.80
N ILE A 128 7.40 13.84 -3.83
CA ILE A 128 8.44 13.11 -4.55
C ILE A 128 8.42 13.48 -6.04
N ALA A 129 7.24 13.53 -6.66
CA ALA A 129 7.13 13.89 -8.07
C ALA A 129 7.65 15.29 -8.39
N THR A 130 7.53 16.21 -7.42
CA THR A 130 8.06 17.57 -7.54
C THR A 130 9.56 17.64 -7.25
N ALA A 131 10.07 16.77 -6.36
CA ALA A 131 11.47 16.72 -5.97
C ALA A 131 12.35 16.00 -7.00
N THR A 132 11.78 15.09 -7.79
CA THR A 132 12.48 14.46 -8.91
C THR A 132 12.42 15.35 -10.16
N THR A 133 13.44 15.28 -11.00
CA THR A 133 13.43 15.93 -12.33
C THR A 133 12.73 15.07 -13.39
N GLU A 134 12.10 13.98 -12.99
CA GLU A 134 11.45 13.02 -13.88
C GLU A 134 10.03 13.49 -14.20
N GLU A 135 9.69 13.56 -15.48
CA GLU A 135 8.33 13.94 -15.93
C GLU A 135 7.26 12.94 -15.44
N THR A 136 7.64 11.67 -15.28
CA THR A 136 6.81 10.62 -14.68
C THR A 136 7.64 9.82 -13.68
N PRO A 137 7.64 10.21 -12.40
CA PRO A 137 8.48 9.57 -11.42
C PRO A 137 8.04 8.12 -11.20
N THR A 138 9.04 7.28 -11.00
CA THR A 138 8.86 5.84 -10.90
C THR A 138 8.95 5.36 -9.45
N CYS A 139 8.54 4.12 -9.17
CA CYS A 139 8.57 3.58 -7.81
C CYS A 139 9.98 3.42 -7.26
N LYS A 140 10.98 3.19 -8.13
CA LYS A 140 12.39 3.26 -7.76
C LYS A 140 12.77 4.65 -7.24
N SER A 141 12.39 5.69 -7.97
CA SER A 141 12.68 7.09 -7.57
C SER A 141 12.08 7.43 -6.20
N ILE A 142 10.89 6.90 -5.87
CA ILE A 142 10.25 7.09 -4.56
C ILE A 142 11.03 6.40 -3.44
N LEU A 143 11.39 5.13 -3.62
CA LEU A 143 12.09 4.38 -2.59
C LEU A 143 13.50 4.91 -2.35
N ASP A 144 14.18 5.38 -3.40
CA ASP A 144 15.50 5.99 -3.29
C ASP A 144 15.45 7.36 -2.57
N ALA A 145 14.40 8.15 -2.79
CA ALA A 145 14.22 9.46 -2.15
C ALA A 145 13.68 9.39 -0.70
N GLY A 146 12.99 8.31 -0.32
CA GLY A 146 12.44 8.10 1.01
C GLY A 146 13.37 7.37 2.02
N ARG A 147 14.61 7.08 1.62
CA ARG A 147 15.69 6.55 2.46
C ARG A 147 16.50 7.67 3.11
#